data_AF-A0A7C3FLA0-F1
#
_entry.id   AF-A0A7C3FLA0-F1
#
_cell.length_a   1.000
_cell.length_b   1.000
_cell.length_c   1.000
_cell.angle_alpha   90.00
_cell.angle_beta   90.00
_cell.angle_gamma   90.00
#
_symmetry.space_group_name_H-M   'P 1'
#
loop_
_entity.id
_entity.type
_entity.pdbx_description
1 polymer ?
#
loop_
_entity_poly.entity_id
_entity_poly.type
_entity_poly.pdbx_seq_one_letter_code
_entity_poly.pdbx_strand_id
1 'polypeptide(L)'
;MSGKVILAYSGGLDTSVAIGWLKERYGMEVVTLTVDVGNEPDFSAIRQKALDAGAVKVVVREAKEEFVRRFVFPALQADAIYEGQYPLISALSRPLIAELLVETARAEGASAVAHGCTGKGNDQVRLKLYKGSSMVVGRKSPFSLYSYGLATYDKGGVFDHSASAGFIHIWGLPAKIQAQVQGTGGLEEG
;
A
#
# COMPACT_ATOMS: atom_id res chain seq x y z
N MET A 1 25.30 -27.44 -18.29
CA MET A 1 23.98 -27.87 -17.79
C MET A 1 23.01 -26.72 -18.03
N SER A 2 21.86 -26.99 -18.63
CA SER A 2 20.78 -26.00 -18.73
C SER A 2 20.30 -25.68 -17.30
N GLY A 3 20.34 -24.41 -16.91
CA GLY A 3 19.85 -23.96 -15.60
C GLY A 3 18.34 -23.73 -15.63
N LYS A 4 17.67 -23.89 -14.50
CA LYS A 4 16.24 -23.57 -14.35
C LYS A 4 16.06 -22.12 -13.90
N VAL A 5 15.05 -21.44 -14.43
CA VAL A 5 14.65 -20.07 -14.05
C VAL A 5 13.21 -20.06 -13.57
N ILE A 6 12.95 -19.35 -12.47
CA ILE A 6 11.57 -19.05 -12.04
C ILE A 6 11.15 -17.70 -12.60
N LEU A 7 10.14 -17.69 -13.47
CA LEU A 7 9.58 -16.46 -14.02
C LEU A 7 8.31 -16.07 -13.26
N ALA A 8 8.32 -14.89 -12.62
CA ALA A 8 7.09 -14.27 -12.14
C ALA A 8 6.18 -13.97 -13.33
N TYR A 9 5.02 -14.63 -13.38
CA TYR A 9 4.17 -14.73 -14.57
C TYR A 9 2.75 -14.24 -14.29
N SER A 10 2.35 -13.17 -14.98
CA SER A 10 1.02 -12.55 -14.85
C SER A 10 0.01 -13.04 -15.89
N GLY A 11 0.45 -13.76 -16.92
CA GLY A 11 -0.39 -14.09 -18.09
C GLY A 11 -0.41 -13.02 -19.18
N GLY A 12 0.28 -11.89 -18.97
CA GLY A 12 0.43 -10.82 -19.96
C GLY A 12 1.33 -11.22 -21.13
N LEU A 13 1.18 -10.52 -22.27
CA LEU A 13 1.94 -10.76 -23.51
C LEU A 13 3.46 -10.82 -23.24
N ASP A 14 4.00 -9.82 -22.56
CA ASP A 14 5.44 -9.70 -22.32
C ASP A 14 5.98 -10.91 -21.53
N THR A 15 5.26 -11.32 -20.47
CA THR A 15 5.65 -12.48 -19.67
C THR A 15 5.48 -13.79 -20.42
N SER A 16 4.57 -13.89 -21.41
CA SER A 16 4.44 -15.07 -22.26
C SER A 16 5.59 -15.15 -23.27
N VAL A 17 5.95 -14.04 -23.92
CA VAL A 17 7.09 -13.98 -24.84
C VAL A 17 8.41 -14.24 -24.11
N ALA A 18 8.54 -13.76 -22.86
CA ALA A 18 9.72 -13.99 -22.04
C ALA A 18 10.04 -15.48 -21.80
N ILE A 19 9.03 -16.36 -21.80
CA ILE A 19 9.24 -17.81 -21.65
C ILE A 19 10.06 -18.35 -22.82
N GLY A 20 9.62 -18.08 -24.05
CA GLY A 20 10.34 -18.47 -25.26
C GLY A 20 11.72 -17.81 -25.33
N TRP A 21 11.79 -16.50 -25.03
CA TRP A 21 13.05 -15.77 -25.05
C TRP A 21 14.10 -16.31 -24.07
N LEU A 22 13.71 -16.64 -22.82
CA LEU A 22 14.63 -17.21 -21.82
C LEU A 22 15.15 -18.58 -22.27
N LYS A 23 14.28 -19.38 -22.89
CA LYS A 23 14.64 -20.69 -23.44
C LYS A 23 15.60 -20.55 -24.63
N GLU A 24 15.32 -19.69 -25.59
CA GLU A 24 16.15 -19.50 -26.79
C GLU A 24 17.48 -18.81 -26.48
N ARG A 25 17.46 -17.75 -25.67
CA ARG A 25 18.63 -16.89 -25.42
C ARG A 25 19.60 -17.49 -24.40
N TYR A 26 19.09 -18.22 -23.41
CA TYR A 26 19.89 -18.76 -22.30
C TYR A 26 19.83 -20.29 -22.18
N GLY A 27 19.04 -20.96 -23.03
CA GLY A 27 18.89 -22.41 -22.96
C GLY A 27 18.26 -22.88 -21.65
N MET A 28 17.52 -22.03 -20.95
CA MET A 28 17.02 -22.32 -19.59
C MET A 28 15.64 -22.99 -19.61
N GLU A 29 15.43 -23.88 -18.64
CA GLU A 29 14.09 -24.41 -18.35
C GLU A 29 13.28 -23.37 -17.55
N VAL A 30 12.14 -22.96 -18.08
CA VAL A 30 11.31 -21.92 -17.46
C VAL A 30 10.19 -22.54 -16.65
N VAL A 31 10.21 -22.32 -15.34
CA VAL A 31 9.08 -22.58 -14.45
C VAL A 31 8.39 -21.25 -14.17
N THR A 32 7.08 -21.17 -14.39
CA THR A 32 6.33 -19.94 -14.10
C THR A 32 5.76 -19.97 -12.68
N LEU A 33 5.76 -18.81 -12.03
CA LEU A 33 5.11 -18.57 -10.76
C LEU A 33 4.06 -17.47 -10.92
N THR A 34 2.80 -17.81 -10.70
CA THR A 34 1.72 -16.84 -10.50
C THR A 34 1.35 -16.80 -9.02
N VAL A 35 1.28 -15.61 -8.44
CA VAL A 35 0.86 -15.43 -7.04
C VAL A 35 -0.54 -14.83 -7.04
N ASP A 36 -1.50 -15.54 -6.45
CA ASP A 36 -2.87 -15.07 -6.25
C ASP A 36 -2.93 -14.19 -4.99
N VAL A 37 -3.02 -12.89 -5.20
CA VAL A 37 -3.28 -11.87 -4.17
C VAL A 37 -4.70 -11.29 -4.30
N GLY A 38 -5.60 -12.00 -4.99
CA GLY A 38 -6.95 -11.54 -5.31
C GLY A 38 -7.05 -10.85 -6.66
N ASN A 39 -6.12 -11.12 -7.57
CA ASN A 39 -6.01 -10.45 -8.86
C ASN A 39 -6.85 -11.09 -9.97
N GLU A 40 -7.16 -12.39 -9.90
CA GLU A 40 -8.02 -13.07 -10.87
C GLU A 40 -8.88 -14.17 -10.22
N PRO A 41 -10.09 -14.43 -10.74
CA PRO A 41 -10.98 -15.45 -10.21
C PRO A 41 -10.64 -16.87 -10.71
N ASP A 42 -10.03 -17.00 -11.89
CA ASP A 42 -9.62 -18.28 -12.48
C ASP A 42 -8.23 -18.18 -13.12
N PHE A 43 -7.39 -19.14 -12.77
CA PHE A 43 -6.01 -19.25 -13.26
C PHE A 43 -5.85 -20.34 -14.34
N SER A 44 -6.92 -21.02 -14.75
CA SER A 44 -6.89 -22.09 -15.77
C SER A 44 -6.29 -21.59 -17.09
N ALA A 45 -6.78 -20.44 -17.60
CA ALA A 45 -6.30 -19.83 -18.84
C ALA A 45 -4.84 -19.38 -18.73
N ILE A 46 -4.44 -18.80 -17.58
CA ILE A 46 -3.07 -18.37 -17.31
C ILE A 46 -2.12 -19.59 -17.34
N ARG A 47 -2.55 -20.70 -16.71
CA ARG A 47 -1.79 -21.95 -16.72
C ARG A 47 -1.61 -22.50 -18.12
N GLN A 48 -2.70 -22.62 -18.87
CA GLN A 48 -2.63 -23.14 -20.23
C GLN A 48 -1.73 -22.27 -21.11
N LYS A 49 -1.89 -20.95 -21.03
CA LYS A 49 -1.07 -20.00 -21.80
C LYS A 49 0.43 -20.10 -21.49
N ALA A 50 0.80 -20.36 -20.22
CA ALA A 50 2.21 -20.56 -19.87
C ALA A 50 2.79 -21.85 -20.46
N LEU A 51 2.01 -22.93 -20.44
CA LEU A 51 2.40 -24.22 -21.04
C LEU A 51 2.54 -24.10 -22.56
N ASP A 52 1.58 -23.45 -23.22
CA ASP A 52 1.60 -23.21 -24.66
C ASP A 52 2.79 -22.35 -25.08
N ALA A 53 3.19 -21.41 -24.22
CA ALA A 53 4.38 -20.58 -24.41
C ALA A 53 5.71 -21.32 -24.14
N GLY A 54 5.67 -22.56 -23.66
CA GLY A 54 6.85 -23.42 -23.50
C GLY A 54 7.40 -23.53 -22.08
N ALA A 55 6.63 -23.17 -21.04
CA ALA A 55 7.02 -23.40 -19.65
C ALA A 55 7.04 -24.90 -19.32
N VAL A 56 8.06 -25.36 -18.60
CA VAL A 56 8.18 -26.78 -18.20
C VAL A 56 7.29 -27.12 -17.00
N LYS A 57 6.90 -26.11 -16.22
CA LYS A 57 6.02 -26.24 -15.06
C LYS A 57 5.35 -24.90 -14.76
N VAL A 58 4.10 -24.97 -14.29
CA VAL A 58 3.34 -23.80 -13.84
C VAL A 58 2.98 -23.95 -12.37
N VAL A 59 3.48 -23.03 -11.56
CA VAL A 59 3.17 -22.92 -10.13
C VAL A 59 2.21 -21.75 -9.93
N VAL A 60 1.11 -22.01 -9.21
CA VAL A 60 0.23 -20.94 -8.72
C VAL A 60 0.22 -21.03 -7.21
N ARG A 61 0.53 -19.93 -6.53
CA ARG A 61 0.55 -19.82 -5.06
C ARG A 61 -0.61 -18.95 -4.62
N GLU A 62 -1.50 -19.51 -3.82
CA GLU A 62 -2.53 -18.73 -3.13
C GLU A 62 -1.91 -17.97 -1.95
N ALA A 63 -2.03 -16.65 -1.96
CA ALA A 63 -1.37 -15.78 -0.98
C ALA A 63 -2.26 -14.62 -0.49
N LYS A 64 -3.58 -14.67 -0.74
CA LYS A 64 -4.54 -13.62 -0.32
C LYS A 64 -4.50 -13.35 1.18
N GLU A 65 -4.61 -14.40 2.00
CA GLU A 65 -4.62 -14.24 3.46
C GLU A 65 -3.29 -13.69 3.97
N GLU A 66 -2.19 -14.19 3.42
CA GLU A 66 -0.84 -13.75 3.75
C GLU A 66 -0.62 -12.29 3.35
N PHE A 67 -1.07 -11.90 2.16
CA PHE A 67 -1.05 -10.53 1.66
C PHE A 67 -1.83 -9.59 2.57
N VAL A 68 -3.07 -9.97 2.93
CA VAL A 68 -3.92 -9.14 3.79
C VAL A 68 -3.31 -8.95 5.17
N ARG A 69 -2.89 -10.05 5.81
CA ARG A 69 -2.36 -10.01 7.18
C ARG A 69 -1.02 -9.29 7.29
N ARG A 70 -0.10 -9.55 6.36
CA ARG A 70 1.28 -9.05 6.44
C ARG A 70 1.47 -7.67 5.82
N PHE A 71 0.61 -7.25 4.89
CA PHE A 71 0.81 -6.02 4.13
C PHE A 71 -0.39 -5.07 4.18
N VAL A 72 -1.61 -5.55 3.93
CA VAL A 72 -2.79 -4.67 3.87
C VAL A 72 -3.16 -4.12 5.26
N PHE A 73 -3.28 -4.97 6.27
CA PHE A 73 -3.62 -4.50 7.62
C PHE A 73 -2.56 -3.58 8.23
N PRO A 74 -1.25 -3.87 8.14
CA PRO A 74 -0.24 -2.93 8.59
C PRO A 74 -0.27 -1.58 7.85
N ALA A 75 -0.49 -1.59 6.53
CA ALA A 75 -0.63 -0.34 5.75
C ALA A 75 -1.86 0.48 6.19
N LEU A 76 -2.98 -0.20 6.47
CA LEU A 76 -4.19 0.44 6.99
C LEU A 76 -3.99 1.00 8.40
N GLN A 77 -3.32 0.24 9.28
CA GLN A 77 -3.01 0.66 10.65
C GLN A 77 -2.07 1.87 10.69
N ALA A 78 -1.18 1.98 9.71
CA ALA A 78 -0.25 3.09 9.56
C ALA A 78 -0.84 4.30 8.84
N ASP A 79 -2.09 4.24 8.38
CA ASP A 79 -2.71 5.24 7.49
C ASP A 79 -1.80 5.57 6.28
N ALA A 80 -1.26 4.51 5.66
CA ALA A 80 -0.22 4.63 4.65
C ALA A 80 -0.77 5.20 3.33
N ILE A 81 -0.57 6.50 3.12
CA ILE A 81 -0.97 7.22 1.92
C ILE A 81 0.24 7.90 1.28
N TYR A 82 0.63 7.43 0.10
CA TYR A 82 1.69 8.03 -0.70
C TYR A 82 1.21 9.32 -1.35
N GLU A 83 2.01 10.39 -1.21
CA GLU A 83 1.72 11.75 -1.70
C GLU A 83 0.34 12.27 -1.27
N GLY A 84 -0.19 11.78 -0.14
CA GLY A 84 -1.51 12.17 0.36
C GLY A 84 -2.69 11.73 -0.52
N GLN A 85 -2.47 10.89 -1.53
CA GLN A 85 -3.50 10.45 -2.49
C GLN A 85 -3.55 8.94 -2.74
N TYR A 86 -2.40 8.25 -2.74
CA TYR A 86 -2.32 6.88 -3.24
C TYR A 86 -2.05 5.84 -2.13
N PRO A 87 -2.95 4.88 -1.86
CA PRO A 87 -2.81 3.93 -0.75
C PRO A 87 -1.92 2.72 -1.10
N LEU A 88 -0.85 2.94 -1.86
CA LEU A 88 0.21 1.95 -2.13
C LEU A 88 -0.27 0.62 -2.77
N ILE A 89 -1.43 0.60 -3.42
CA ILE A 89 -2.14 -0.63 -3.88
C ILE A 89 -1.19 -1.60 -4.60
N SER A 90 -0.47 -1.13 -5.62
CA SER A 90 0.43 -1.97 -6.41
C SER A 90 1.80 -2.19 -5.77
N ALA A 91 2.18 -1.39 -4.77
CA ALA A 91 3.46 -1.50 -4.10
C ALA A 91 3.42 -2.59 -3.02
N LEU A 92 2.29 -2.73 -2.31
CA LEU A 92 2.16 -3.64 -1.18
C LEU A 92 2.35 -5.13 -1.54
N SER A 93 1.99 -5.55 -2.76
CA SER A 93 2.09 -6.96 -3.15
C SER A 93 3.52 -7.37 -3.56
N ARG A 94 4.37 -6.42 -3.93
CA ARG A 94 5.70 -6.68 -4.50
C ARG A 94 6.65 -7.41 -3.55
N PRO A 95 6.75 -7.06 -2.25
CA PRO A 95 7.61 -7.80 -1.33
C PRO A 95 7.18 -9.26 -1.17
N LEU A 96 5.88 -9.53 -1.08
CA LEU A 96 5.35 -10.89 -0.99
C LEU A 96 5.64 -11.70 -2.25
N ILE A 97 5.44 -11.12 -3.44
CA ILE A 97 5.75 -11.77 -4.70
C ILE A 97 7.25 -12.09 -4.79
N ALA A 98 8.11 -11.15 -4.38
CA ALA A 98 9.57 -11.37 -4.37
C ALA A 98 9.98 -12.50 -3.41
N GLU A 99 9.40 -12.55 -2.22
CA GLU A 99 9.62 -13.62 -1.24
C GLU A 99 9.22 -14.98 -1.81
N LEU A 100 8.00 -15.10 -2.33
CA LEU A 100 7.49 -16.33 -2.93
C LEU A 100 8.27 -16.76 -4.18
N LEU A 101 8.82 -15.80 -4.94
CA LEU A 101 9.68 -16.07 -6.09
C LEU A 101 11.00 -16.72 -5.66
N VAL A 102 11.62 -16.21 -4.60
CA VAL A 102 12.85 -16.77 -4.03
C VAL A 102 12.59 -18.14 -3.39
N GLU A 103 11.48 -18.29 -2.66
CA GLU A 103 11.08 -19.59 -2.10
C GLU A 103 10.89 -20.64 -3.20
N THR A 104 10.15 -20.29 -4.25
CA THR A 104 9.89 -21.19 -5.38
C THR A 104 11.19 -21.54 -6.09
N ALA A 105 12.11 -20.59 -6.25
CA ALA A 105 13.42 -20.85 -6.84
C ALA A 105 14.23 -21.86 -6.02
N ARG A 106 14.24 -21.73 -4.69
CA ARG A 106 14.89 -22.70 -3.80
C ARG A 106 14.24 -24.07 -3.88
N ALA A 107 12.92 -24.14 -3.82
CA ALA A 107 12.16 -25.39 -3.88
C ALA A 107 12.37 -26.14 -5.21
N GLU A 108 12.53 -25.40 -6.30
CA GLU A 108 12.72 -25.95 -7.65
C GLU A 108 14.19 -26.20 -8.02
N GLY A 109 15.15 -25.80 -7.17
CA GLY A 109 16.58 -25.84 -7.50
C GLY A 109 16.95 -24.93 -8.67
N ALA A 110 16.26 -23.80 -8.82
CA ALA A 110 16.51 -22.84 -9.90
C ALA A 110 17.78 -22.03 -9.63
N SER A 111 18.54 -21.79 -10.69
CA SER A 111 19.77 -20.99 -10.65
C SER A 111 19.52 -19.49 -10.82
N ALA A 112 18.31 -19.12 -11.26
CA ALA A 112 17.93 -17.74 -11.47
C ALA A 112 16.43 -17.50 -11.21
N VAL A 113 16.10 -16.23 -11.01
CA VAL A 113 14.73 -15.72 -11.04
C VAL A 113 14.62 -14.65 -12.12
N ALA A 114 13.46 -14.57 -12.76
CA ALA A 114 13.12 -13.56 -13.74
C ALA A 114 11.80 -12.90 -13.36
N HIS A 115 11.72 -11.58 -13.57
CA HIS A 115 10.50 -10.83 -13.38
C HIS A 115 10.34 -9.85 -14.54
N GLY A 116 9.18 -9.90 -15.19
CA GLY A 116 8.81 -8.91 -16.20
C GLY A 116 8.37 -7.62 -15.52
N CYS A 117 9.10 -6.54 -15.78
CA CYS A 117 8.62 -5.19 -15.51
C CYS A 117 8.20 -4.60 -16.86
N THR A 118 6.92 -4.27 -17.02
CA THR A 118 6.52 -3.35 -18.08
C THR A 118 7.19 -2.02 -17.77
N GLY A 119 8.16 -1.61 -18.60
CA GLY A 119 8.70 -0.26 -18.58
C GLY A 119 7.54 0.71 -18.80
N LYS A 120 7.04 1.30 -17.71
CA LYS A 120 5.89 2.21 -17.65
C LYS A 120 4.60 1.65 -18.31
N GLY A 121 3.85 0.84 -17.56
CA GLY A 121 2.47 0.51 -17.89
C GLY A 121 1.51 1.62 -17.45
N ASN A 122 0.84 2.26 -18.41
CA ASN A 122 -0.21 3.27 -18.26
C ASN A 122 -1.14 3.04 -17.06
N ASP A 123 -1.12 3.96 -16.10
CA ASP A 123 -2.20 4.15 -15.13
C ASP A 123 -3.49 4.53 -15.88
N GLN A 124 -4.31 3.54 -16.23
CA GLN A 124 -5.68 3.79 -16.64
C GLN A 124 -6.61 3.57 -15.47
N VAL A 125 -6.95 4.66 -14.80
CA VAL A 125 -8.00 4.69 -13.79
C VAL A 125 -9.34 4.90 -14.50
N ARG A 126 -10.23 3.89 -14.49
CA ARG A 126 -11.62 4.05 -14.92
C ARG A 126 -12.53 4.10 -13.70
N LEU A 127 -13.00 5.31 -13.37
CA LEU A 127 -13.88 5.57 -12.24
C LEU A 127 -15.33 5.60 -12.69
N LYS A 128 -16.22 4.90 -11.97
CA LYS A 128 -17.66 5.18 -12.00
C LYS A 128 -18.09 5.52 -10.58
N LEU A 129 -18.21 6.82 -10.34
CA LEU A 129 -18.48 7.41 -9.02
C LEU A 129 -19.98 7.64 -8.87
N TYR A 130 -20.55 7.22 -7.74
CA TYR A 130 -21.75 7.88 -7.21
C TYR A 130 -21.31 8.78 -6.05
N LYS A 131 -21.10 10.07 -6.38
CA LYS A 131 -20.67 11.15 -5.49
C LYS A 131 -19.40 10.92 -4.64
N GLY A 132 -18.59 9.89 -4.94
CA GLY A 132 -17.14 9.83 -4.69
C GLY A 132 -16.65 10.21 -3.29
N SER A 133 -17.48 10.10 -2.26
CA SER A 133 -17.19 10.59 -0.91
C SER A 133 -17.46 9.51 0.12
N SER A 134 -16.50 9.36 1.04
CA SER A 134 -16.68 8.65 2.30
C SER A 134 -16.71 9.71 3.40
N MET A 135 -17.81 9.81 4.14
CA MET A 135 -17.97 10.79 5.22
C MET A 135 -18.16 10.05 6.55
N VAL A 136 -17.36 10.42 7.54
CA VAL A 136 -17.54 9.89 8.89
C VAL A 136 -18.72 10.59 9.56
N VAL A 137 -19.85 9.90 9.66
CA VAL A 137 -21.11 10.42 10.24
C VAL A 137 -21.26 10.15 11.74
N GLY A 138 -20.38 9.35 12.34
CA GLY A 138 -20.43 9.04 13.77
C GLY A 138 -19.22 8.22 14.22
N ARG A 139 -18.91 8.26 15.53
CA ARG A 139 -17.87 7.45 16.18
C ARG A 139 -18.38 6.95 17.52
N LYS A 140 -18.11 5.69 17.87
CA LYS A 140 -18.33 5.11 19.20
C LYS A 140 -17.17 4.19 19.52
N SER A 141 -16.66 4.25 20.76
CA SER A 141 -15.61 3.36 21.23
C SER A 141 -15.80 3.07 22.72
N PRO A 142 -15.60 1.82 23.19
CA PRO A 142 -15.51 1.52 24.62
C PRO A 142 -14.26 2.16 25.26
N PHE A 143 -13.29 2.59 24.45
CA PHE A 143 -12.08 3.30 24.87
C PHE A 143 -12.10 4.77 24.41
N SER A 144 -13.28 5.38 24.33
CA SER A 144 -13.42 6.78 23.92
C SER A 144 -12.73 7.72 24.92
N LEU A 145 -11.78 8.53 24.43
CA LEU A 145 -11.23 9.65 25.20
C LEU A 145 -12.15 10.89 25.17
N TYR A 146 -13.14 10.91 24.28
CA TYR A 146 -14.18 11.93 24.31
C TYR A 146 -15.05 11.75 25.55
N SER A 147 -15.13 12.80 26.37
CA SER A 147 -16.00 12.88 27.54
C SER A 147 -17.05 13.97 27.30
N TYR A 148 -18.32 13.56 27.21
CA TYR A 148 -19.43 14.49 27.00
C TYR A 148 -19.53 15.53 28.13
N GLY A 149 -19.31 15.13 29.39
CA GLY A 149 -19.36 16.06 30.53
C GLY A 149 -18.30 17.16 30.48
N LEU A 150 -17.12 16.89 29.90
CA LEU A 150 -16.09 17.92 29.72
C LEU A 150 -16.36 18.83 28.52
N ALA A 151 -17.16 18.39 27.55
CA ALA A 151 -17.41 19.11 26.30
C ALA A 151 -18.76 19.85 26.28
N THR A 152 -19.73 19.43 27.08
CA THR A 152 -21.10 19.94 27.03
C THR A 152 -21.28 21.28 27.74
N TYR A 153 -22.25 22.07 27.26
CA TYR A 153 -22.79 23.25 27.93
C TYR A 153 -24.15 22.96 28.59
N ASP A 154 -24.66 21.74 28.46
CA ASP A 154 -25.90 21.32 29.10
C ASP A 154 -25.74 21.18 30.62
N LYS A 155 -26.86 20.99 31.33
CA LYS A 155 -26.88 20.71 32.77
C LYS A 155 -26.16 19.38 33.03
N GLY A 156 -24.89 19.44 33.44
CA GLY A 156 -24.00 18.28 33.59
C GLY A 156 -22.56 18.52 33.15
N GLY A 157 -22.22 19.74 32.68
CA GLY A 157 -20.84 20.15 32.42
C GLY A 157 -19.94 20.06 33.65
N VAL A 158 -18.76 19.46 33.50
CA VAL A 158 -17.77 19.26 34.57
C VAL A 158 -16.40 19.91 34.28
N PHE A 159 -16.31 20.71 33.22
CA PHE A 159 -15.09 21.45 32.88
C PHE A 159 -14.88 22.64 33.83
N ASP A 160 -13.67 22.78 34.39
CA ASP A 160 -13.31 23.91 35.24
C ASP A 160 -12.88 25.11 34.38
N HIS A 161 -13.81 26.04 34.18
CA HIS A 161 -13.55 27.25 33.41
C HIS A 161 -12.52 28.17 34.05
N SER A 162 -12.31 28.12 35.37
CA SER A 162 -11.41 29.04 36.08
C SER A 162 -9.94 28.86 35.67
N ALA A 163 -9.55 27.63 35.31
CA ALA A 163 -8.21 27.31 34.84
C ALA A 163 -7.87 27.95 33.46
N SER A 164 -8.90 28.32 32.68
CA SER A 164 -8.73 28.81 31.30
C SER A 164 -7.90 30.09 31.22
N ALA A 165 -8.14 31.06 32.10
CA ALA A 165 -7.47 32.35 32.05
C ALA A 165 -5.95 32.22 32.26
N GLY A 166 -5.54 31.39 33.23
CA GLY A 166 -4.13 31.08 33.48
C GLY A 166 -3.48 30.35 32.31
N PHE A 167 -4.16 29.33 31.77
CA PHE A 167 -3.67 28.59 30.61
C PHE A 167 -3.45 29.50 29.40
N ILE A 168 -4.43 30.33 29.03
CA ILE A 168 -4.34 31.26 27.89
C ILE A 168 -3.17 32.24 28.08
N HIS A 169 -3.00 32.76 29.30
CA HIS A 169 -1.92 33.70 29.60
C HIS A 169 -0.54 33.06 29.41
N ILE A 170 -0.31 31.89 30.02
CA ILE A 170 0.99 31.20 30.01
C ILE A 170 1.29 30.63 28.60
N TRP A 171 0.32 29.97 27.96
CA TRP A 171 0.49 29.37 26.63
C TRP A 171 0.78 30.43 25.55
N GLY A 172 0.12 31.59 25.64
CA GLY A 172 0.32 32.70 24.71
C GLY A 172 1.56 33.54 24.97
N LEU A 173 2.24 33.35 26.11
CA LEU A 173 3.35 34.20 26.54
C LEU A 173 4.52 34.23 25.54
N PRO A 174 4.99 33.10 24.96
CA PRO A 174 6.08 33.13 23.98
C PRO A 174 5.75 33.96 22.74
N ALA A 175 4.53 33.81 22.20
CA ALA A 175 4.09 34.56 21.03
C ALA A 175 3.97 36.07 21.32
N LYS A 176 3.51 36.44 22.52
CA LYS A 176 3.46 37.85 22.96
C LYS A 176 4.86 38.47 23.05
N ILE A 177 5.81 37.76 23.66
CA ILE A 177 7.20 38.23 23.76
C ILE A 177 7.81 38.37 22.37
N GLN A 178 7.60 37.39 21.49
CA GLN A 178 8.06 37.47 20.11
C GLN A 178 7.50 38.70 19.40
N ALA A 179 6.19 38.94 19.51
CA ALA A 179 5.54 40.12 18.93
C ALA A 179 6.07 41.44 19.55
N GLN A 180 6.41 41.47 20.84
CA GLN A 180 6.99 42.65 21.46
C GLN A 180 8.41 42.95 20.96
N VAL A 181 9.24 41.92 20.81
CA VAL A 181 10.63 42.06 20.38
C VAL A 181 10.74 42.31 18.87
N GLN A 182 9.86 41.70 18.07
CA GLN A 182 9.93 41.74 16.60
C GLN A 182 8.86 42.63 15.94
N GLY A 183 7.79 42.97 16.66
CA GLY A 183 6.59 43.61 16.11
C GLY A 183 6.53 45.14 16.20
N THR A 184 7.63 45.81 16.54
CA THR A 184 7.73 47.27 16.42
C THR A 184 9.02 47.69 15.71
N GLY A 185 8.97 47.58 14.39
CA GLY A 185 9.74 48.41 13.47
C GLY A 185 8.77 48.97 12.42
N GLY A 186 8.10 50.08 12.73
CA GLY A 186 7.37 50.88 11.74
C GLY A 186 5.85 50.92 11.89
N LEU A 187 5.36 51.64 12.90
CA LEU A 187 4.14 52.46 12.79
C LEU A 187 4.40 53.73 13.62
N GLU A 188 5.18 54.64 13.05
CA GLU A 188 5.21 56.03 13.49
C GLU A 188 3.85 56.65 13.09
N GLU A 189 3.16 57.21 14.09
CA GLU A 189 1.95 58.02 13.90
C GLU A 189 2.33 59.30 13.12
N GLY A 190 1.73 59.47 11.94
CA GLY A 190 1.73 60.72 11.18
C GLY A 190 0.45 61.51 11.40
#